data_AF-A0A7J4T7Z9-F1
#
_entry.id   AF-A0A7J4T7Z9-F1
#
_cell.length_a   1.000
_cell.length_b   1.000
_cell.length_c   1.000
_cell.angle_alpha   90.00
_cell.angle_beta   90.00
_cell.angle_gamma   90.00
#
_symmetry.space_group_name_H-M   'P 1'
#
loop_
_entity.id
_entity.type
_entity.pdbx_description
1 polymer ?
#
loop_
_entity_poly.entity_id
_entity_poly.type
_entity_poly.pdbx_seq_one_letter_code
_entity_poly.pdbx_strand_id
1 'polypeptide(L)'
;MRSIFRVRFDRIRADEKEHLAGDTMNEMIPLTVANTLNQTMKNRIEAKPNQSLRQVIRNQNLAPKGEFDVYDQDGKVVSNEHVSNFRDRTVYVGVARVAGGGIPRERLKELKIEYPSMRPVKQHLTRREAQMIRVRFPSNSRTRSGFWDIVIYCPNASSSLMHTYVLNFDEITQHPGVSLYPNPPSVGYAAGAGNGTIPGSNRRGHWVCHGQILPHLNQLGNDPIARVGAYLNHIQNLLNQ
;
A
#
# COMPACT_ATOMS: atom_id res chain seq x y z
N MET A 1 -74.43 40.37 -49.81
CA MET A 1 -73.21 41.22 -49.88
C MET A 1 -72.11 40.42 -50.57
N ARG A 2 -71.51 41.01 -51.63
CA ARG A 2 -70.17 40.83 -52.25
C ARG A 2 -69.18 39.86 -51.55
N SER A 3 -68.23 39.13 -52.13
CA SER A 3 -67.68 38.96 -53.49
C SER A 3 -66.63 37.82 -53.44
N ILE A 4 -66.64 36.89 -54.40
CA ILE A 4 -65.59 36.45 -55.36
C ILE A 4 -64.09 36.21 -54.92
N PHE A 5 -63.53 35.13 -55.51
CA PHE A 5 -62.13 34.79 -55.93
C PHE A 5 -61.40 33.69 -55.09
N ARG A 6 -61.13 32.43 -55.55
CA ARG A 6 -60.30 31.84 -56.66
C ARG A 6 -58.79 32.13 -56.40
N VAL A 7 -57.76 31.24 -56.44
CA VAL A 7 -57.38 30.07 -57.28
C VAL A 7 -56.26 29.23 -56.58
N ARG A 8 -56.18 27.94 -56.96
CA ARG A 8 -55.16 26.85 -56.82
C ARG A 8 -53.67 27.22 -56.74
N PHE A 9 -52.85 26.31 -56.16
CA PHE A 9 -51.83 25.49 -56.88
C PHE A 9 -51.36 24.27 -56.06
N ASP A 10 -50.92 23.24 -56.78
CA ASP A 10 -50.77 21.82 -56.39
C ASP A 10 -49.53 21.45 -55.54
N ARG A 11 -49.63 20.23 -54.96
CA ARG A 11 -48.60 19.16 -54.88
C ARG A 11 -47.51 19.22 -53.78
N ILE A 12 -47.53 18.23 -52.88
CA ILE A 12 -46.56 17.10 -52.75
C ILE A 12 -46.78 16.38 -51.40
N ARG A 13 -46.79 15.04 -51.44
CA ARG A 13 -46.82 14.14 -50.27
C ARG A 13 -45.55 14.31 -49.43
N ALA A 14 -45.68 14.38 -48.11
CA ALA A 14 -44.58 14.22 -47.18
C ALA A 14 -44.70 12.85 -46.50
N ASP A 15 -44.29 11.80 -47.22
CA ASP A 15 -43.52 10.73 -46.57
C ASP A 15 -42.11 11.28 -46.32
N GLU A 16 -41.41 10.70 -45.34
CA GLU A 16 -40.03 10.99 -44.91
C GLU A 16 -39.82 12.14 -43.93
N LYS A 17 -40.05 11.84 -42.65
CA LYS A 17 -39.06 12.18 -41.60
C LYS A 17 -38.84 10.97 -40.70
N GLU A 18 -38.00 10.05 -41.15
CA GLU A 18 -37.09 9.39 -40.22
C GLU A 18 -36.25 10.49 -39.55
N HIS A 19 -36.52 10.75 -38.27
CA HIS A 19 -35.60 11.48 -37.42
C HIS A 19 -34.83 10.47 -36.59
N LEU A 20 -33.70 10.07 -37.18
CA LEU A 20 -32.39 9.88 -36.56
C LEU A 20 -32.44 9.51 -35.08
N ALA A 21 -32.14 8.23 -34.84
CA ALA A 21 -31.61 7.73 -33.59
C ALA A 21 -30.65 8.73 -32.97
N GLY A 22 -30.93 9.12 -31.72
CA GLY A 22 -30.00 9.86 -30.90
C GLY A 22 -28.74 9.05 -30.73
N ASP A 23 -27.72 9.41 -31.51
CA ASP A 23 -26.35 8.93 -31.40
C ASP A 23 -25.81 9.46 -30.07
N THR A 24 -26.03 8.70 -28.99
CA THR A 24 -25.42 8.97 -27.70
C THR A 24 -23.92 8.90 -27.89
N MET A 25 -23.27 10.07 -27.89
CA MET A 25 -21.83 10.30 -28.00
C MET A 25 -20.99 9.12 -27.49
N ASN A 26 -20.68 8.19 -28.40
CA ASN A 26 -19.75 7.09 -28.15
C ASN A 26 -18.32 7.59 -28.42
N GLU A 27 -18.01 8.79 -27.91
CA GLU A 27 -16.75 9.44 -28.19
C GLU A 27 -15.67 8.75 -27.37
N MET A 28 -14.77 8.06 -28.08
CA MET A 28 -13.61 7.43 -27.48
C MET A 28 -12.73 8.51 -26.84
N ILE A 29 -12.29 8.26 -25.62
CA ILE A 29 -11.47 9.20 -24.85
C ILE A 29 -10.00 8.90 -25.12
N PRO A 30 -9.26 9.82 -25.77
CA PRO A 30 -7.81 9.69 -25.91
C PRO A 30 -7.12 9.93 -24.56
N LEU A 31 -6.14 9.08 -24.24
CA LEU A 31 -5.24 9.30 -23.09
C LEU A 31 -3.83 8.77 -23.40
N THR A 32 -2.84 9.30 -22.70
CA THR A 32 -1.44 8.86 -22.81
C THR A 32 -1.05 8.03 -21.59
N VAL A 33 -0.45 6.87 -21.80
CA VAL A 33 0.00 5.95 -20.76
C VAL A 33 1.52 5.86 -20.77
N ALA A 34 2.15 6.16 -19.64
CA ALA A 34 3.59 5.99 -19.45
C ALA A 34 3.87 4.96 -18.34
N ASN A 35 5.01 4.26 -18.42
CA ASN A 35 5.46 3.38 -17.33
C ASN A 35 6.21 4.21 -16.27
N THR A 36 5.97 3.96 -14.98
CA THR A 36 6.65 4.69 -13.89
C THR A 36 8.17 4.44 -13.84
N LEU A 37 8.62 3.24 -14.21
CA LEU A 37 10.04 2.84 -14.22
C LEU A 37 10.77 3.29 -15.49
N ASN A 38 10.04 3.48 -16.59
CA ASN A 38 10.59 3.99 -17.84
C ASN A 38 9.58 4.94 -18.51
N GLN A 39 9.73 6.23 -18.22
CA GLN A 39 8.82 7.30 -18.69
C GLN A 39 9.12 7.78 -20.12
N THR A 40 10.18 7.26 -20.74
CA THR A 40 10.55 7.61 -22.13
C THR A 40 9.60 6.96 -23.14
N MET A 41 9.02 5.81 -22.79
CA MET A 41 8.03 5.11 -23.59
C MET A 41 6.61 5.56 -23.19
N LYS A 42 5.90 6.16 -24.14
CA LYS A 42 4.51 6.62 -23.98
C LYS A 42 3.63 5.94 -25.02
N ASN A 43 2.52 5.37 -24.57
CA ASN A 43 1.52 4.75 -25.44
C ASN A 43 0.27 5.64 -25.45
N ARG A 44 -0.15 6.08 -26.63
CA ARG A 44 -1.44 6.75 -26.78
C ARG A 44 -2.51 5.68 -27.00
N ILE A 45 -3.57 5.73 -26.21
CA ILE A 45 -4.69 4.79 -26.31
C ILE A 45 -6.01 5.54 -26.34
N GLU A 46 -7.04 4.86 -26.82
CA GLU A 46 -8.42 5.33 -26.84
C GLU A 46 -9.29 4.35 -26.06
N ALA A 47 -10.17 4.87 -25.21
CA ALA A 47 -11.01 4.05 -24.33
C ALA A 47 -12.42 4.61 -24.15
N LYS A 48 -13.35 3.72 -23.77
CA LYS A 48 -14.74 4.13 -23.55
C LYS A 48 -14.85 4.95 -22.26
N PRO A 49 -15.72 5.99 -22.23
CA PRO A 49 -15.78 6.94 -21.11
C PRO A 49 -16.18 6.31 -19.78
N ASN A 50 -16.95 5.22 -19.79
CA ASN A 50 -17.46 4.55 -18.60
C ASN A 50 -16.50 3.51 -18.00
N GLN A 51 -15.35 3.24 -18.63
CA GLN A 51 -14.37 2.30 -18.09
C GLN A 51 -13.51 2.97 -17.01
N SER A 52 -13.01 2.19 -16.05
CA SER A 52 -11.97 2.65 -15.14
C SER A 52 -10.60 2.58 -15.80
N LEU A 53 -9.66 3.42 -15.35
CA LEU A 53 -8.28 3.38 -15.83
C LEU A 53 -7.65 1.98 -15.67
N ARG A 54 -7.85 1.31 -14.53
CA ARG A 54 -7.34 -0.05 -14.29
C ARG A 54 -7.88 -1.06 -15.31
N GLN A 55 -9.17 -0.97 -15.67
CA GLN A 55 -9.76 -1.87 -16.67
C GLN A 55 -9.17 -1.63 -18.06
N VAL A 56 -9.00 -0.37 -18.45
CA VAL A 56 -8.40 -0.01 -19.74
C VAL A 56 -6.95 -0.49 -19.86
N ILE A 57 -6.14 -0.27 -18.82
CA ILE A 57 -4.72 -0.68 -18.81
C ILE A 57 -4.57 -2.22 -18.90
N ARG A 58 -5.48 -2.98 -18.26
CA ARG A 58 -5.53 -4.45 -18.42
C ARG A 58 -5.88 -4.84 -19.84
N ASN A 59 -6.93 -4.24 -20.41
CA ASN A 59 -7.40 -4.59 -21.75
C ASN A 59 -6.36 -4.29 -22.84
N GLN A 60 -5.54 -3.26 -22.65
CA GLN A 60 -4.48 -2.86 -23.58
C GLN A 60 -3.14 -3.59 -23.34
N ASN A 61 -3.08 -4.54 -22.39
CA ASN A 61 -1.85 -5.23 -22.00
C ASN A 61 -0.68 -4.29 -21.62
N LEU A 62 -1.00 -3.13 -21.04
CA LEU A 62 -0.03 -2.13 -20.60
C LEU A 62 0.32 -2.27 -19.11
N ALA A 63 -0.24 -3.25 -18.42
CA ALA A 63 0.04 -3.54 -17.01
C ALA A 63 1.39 -4.24 -16.83
N PRO A 64 2.15 -3.91 -15.77
CA PRO A 64 3.32 -4.69 -15.37
C PRO A 64 2.89 -6.08 -14.87
N LYS A 65 3.85 -7.01 -14.76
CA LYS A 65 3.61 -8.33 -14.14
C LYS A 65 3.24 -8.15 -12.67
N GLY A 66 2.11 -8.73 -12.24
CA GLY A 66 1.61 -8.67 -10.85
C GLY A 66 0.56 -7.59 -10.61
N GLU A 67 0.30 -7.26 -9.35
CA GLU A 67 -0.60 -6.16 -8.99
C GLU A 67 -0.03 -4.80 -9.40
N PHE A 68 -0.89 -3.91 -9.88
CA PHE A 68 -0.50 -2.61 -10.42
C PHE A 68 -1.46 -1.50 -9.99
N ASP A 69 -0.97 -0.26 -10.03
CA ASP A 69 -1.80 0.93 -9.89
C ASP A 69 -1.54 1.93 -11.01
N VAL A 70 -2.55 2.76 -11.27
CA VAL A 70 -2.50 3.89 -12.18
C VAL A 70 -2.41 5.16 -11.36
N TYR A 71 -1.48 6.04 -11.74
CA TYR A 71 -1.17 7.28 -11.07
C TYR A 71 -1.43 8.47 -12.00
N ASP A 72 -1.87 9.59 -11.44
CA ASP A 72 -1.85 10.86 -12.15
C ASP A 72 -0.43 11.48 -12.13
N GLN A 73 -0.29 12.67 -12.73
CA GLN A 73 0.96 13.42 -12.78
C GLN A 73 1.53 13.79 -11.39
N ASP A 74 0.67 13.86 -10.38
CA ASP A 74 1.04 14.20 -9.00
C ASP A 74 1.35 12.94 -8.16
N GLY A 75 1.28 11.75 -8.75
CA GLY A 75 1.53 10.47 -8.09
C GLY A 75 0.37 9.98 -7.22
N LYS A 76 -0.84 10.54 -7.35
CA LYS A 76 -2.05 10.04 -6.67
C LYS A 76 -2.56 8.81 -7.41
N VAL A 77 -2.98 7.79 -6.65
CA VAL A 77 -3.62 6.59 -7.21
C VAL A 77 -5.00 6.94 -7.74
N VAL A 78 -5.21 6.71 -9.03
CA VAL A 78 -6.44 6.97 -9.78
C VAL A 78 -6.97 5.72 -10.50
N SER A 79 -6.47 4.54 -10.15
CA SER A 79 -6.83 3.23 -10.74
C SER A 79 -8.33 3.01 -10.98
N ASN A 80 -9.19 3.46 -10.06
CA ASN A 80 -10.63 3.24 -10.10
C ASN A 80 -11.43 4.43 -10.65
N GLU A 81 -10.76 5.53 -11.00
CA GLU A 81 -11.44 6.69 -11.58
C GLU A 81 -11.82 6.43 -13.05
N HIS A 82 -12.89 7.08 -13.52
CA HIS A 82 -13.38 6.96 -14.88
C HIS A 82 -12.44 7.64 -15.88
N VAL A 83 -12.24 6.99 -17.03
CA VAL A 83 -11.39 7.47 -18.13
C VAL A 83 -11.79 8.86 -18.60
N SER A 84 -13.08 9.19 -18.59
CA SER A 84 -13.61 10.51 -18.97
C SER A 84 -12.96 11.68 -18.22
N ASN A 85 -12.48 11.46 -17.00
CA ASN A 85 -11.79 12.49 -16.19
C ASN A 85 -10.36 12.79 -16.66
N PHE A 86 -9.83 11.99 -17.60
CA PHE A 86 -8.43 12.00 -18.03
C PHE A 86 -8.25 12.23 -19.53
N ARG A 87 -9.25 12.79 -20.21
CA ARG A 87 -9.15 13.14 -21.64
C ARG A 87 -7.89 13.98 -21.90
N ASP A 88 -7.10 13.53 -22.87
CA ASP A 88 -5.84 14.14 -23.29
C ASP A 88 -4.78 14.29 -22.17
N ARG A 89 -4.95 13.59 -21.05
CA ARG A 89 -3.98 13.58 -19.95
C ARG A 89 -3.01 12.42 -20.08
N THR A 90 -1.87 12.57 -19.41
CA THR A 90 -0.93 11.47 -19.18
C THR A 90 -1.24 10.81 -17.83
N VAL A 91 -1.35 9.49 -17.83
CA VAL A 91 -1.41 8.66 -16.63
C VAL A 91 -0.19 7.74 -16.60
N TYR A 92 0.25 7.39 -15.41
CA TYR A 92 1.42 6.58 -15.18
C TYR A 92 1.02 5.22 -14.63
N VAL A 93 1.54 4.14 -15.20
CA VAL A 93 1.28 2.78 -14.73
C VAL A 93 2.54 2.25 -14.06
N GLY A 94 2.38 1.81 -12.82
CA GLY A 94 3.47 1.27 -12.02
C GLY A 94 3.03 0.07 -11.20
N VAL A 95 3.98 -0.51 -10.47
CA VAL A 95 3.67 -1.49 -9.43
C VAL A 95 2.58 -0.94 -8.50
N ALA A 96 1.73 -1.82 -7.97
CA ALA A 96 0.69 -1.41 -7.03
C ALA A 96 1.31 -0.56 -5.94
N ARG A 97 0.62 0.52 -5.56
CA ARG A 97 1.05 1.36 -4.46
C ARG A 97 1.06 0.47 -3.24
N VAL A 98 2.25 0.08 -2.83
CA VAL A 98 2.46 -0.46 -1.50
C VAL A 98 2.14 0.71 -0.58
N ALA A 99 1.05 0.61 0.18
CA ALA A 99 0.74 1.59 1.20
C ALA A 99 1.88 1.60 2.22
N GLY A 100 2.89 2.43 1.98
CA GLY A 100 3.93 2.71 2.94
C GLY A 100 3.30 3.38 4.15
N GLY A 101 3.54 2.81 5.32
CA GLY A 101 3.14 3.42 6.58
C GLY A 101 3.38 2.51 7.78
N GLY A 102 3.86 3.10 8.87
CA GLY A 102 3.94 2.42 10.17
C GLY A 102 2.57 2.09 10.75
N ILE A 103 2.52 1.74 12.04
CA ILE A 103 1.26 1.49 12.74
C ILE A 103 0.46 2.79 12.81
N PRO A 104 -0.82 2.84 12.37
CA PRO A 104 -1.63 4.03 12.49
C PRO A 104 -1.73 4.49 13.95
N ARG A 105 -1.46 5.77 14.20
CA ARG A 105 -1.23 6.31 15.55
C ARG A 105 -2.49 6.17 16.41
N GLU A 106 -3.66 6.37 15.82
CA GLU A 106 -4.97 6.24 16.45
C GLU A 106 -5.32 4.79 16.80
N ARG A 107 -4.70 3.83 16.12
CA ARG A 107 -4.92 2.38 16.30
C ARG A 107 -3.88 1.71 17.20
N LEU A 108 -2.80 2.41 17.59
CA LEU A 108 -1.82 1.91 18.59
C LEU A 108 -2.49 1.43 19.89
N LYS A 109 -3.62 2.01 20.27
CA LYS A 109 -4.40 1.62 21.46
C LYS A 109 -4.90 0.17 21.38
N GLU A 110 -5.14 -0.37 20.20
CA GLU A 110 -5.60 -1.74 20.00
C GLU A 110 -4.51 -2.74 20.42
N LEU A 111 -3.26 -2.51 20.00
CA LEU A 111 -2.12 -3.35 20.40
C LEU A 111 -1.76 -3.22 21.89
N LYS A 112 -2.05 -2.07 22.50
CA LYS A 112 -1.78 -1.83 23.93
C LYS A 112 -2.65 -2.66 24.88
N ILE A 113 -3.75 -3.23 24.37
CA ILE A 113 -4.59 -4.14 25.16
C ILE A 113 -3.76 -5.36 25.59
N GLU A 114 -3.05 -5.98 24.66
CA GLU A 114 -2.18 -7.14 24.96
C GLU A 114 -0.75 -6.74 25.34
N TYR A 115 -0.28 -5.58 24.87
CA TYR A 115 1.08 -5.08 25.13
C TYR A 115 1.05 -3.70 25.81
N PRO A 116 0.66 -3.57 27.09
CA PRO A 116 0.48 -2.27 27.76
C PRO A 116 1.75 -1.41 27.84
N SER A 117 2.92 -2.05 27.83
CA SER A 117 4.22 -1.36 27.85
C SER A 117 4.59 -0.73 26.51
N MET A 118 3.85 -1.02 25.43
CA MET A 118 4.14 -0.56 24.09
C MET A 118 4.13 0.97 24.00
N ARG A 119 5.21 1.53 23.47
CA ARG A 119 5.35 2.98 23.24
C ARG A 119 5.96 3.24 21.88
N PRO A 120 5.45 4.21 21.10
CA PRO A 120 6.13 4.62 19.88
C PRO A 120 7.48 5.27 20.22
N VAL A 121 8.48 5.02 19.39
CA VAL A 121 9.78 5.71 19.47
C VAL A 121 9.64 7.09 18.83
N LYS A 122 9.87 8.16 19.60
CA LYS A 122 9.58 9.54 19.20
C LYS A 122 10.17 9.93 17.84
N GLN A 123 11.39 9.50 17.54
CA GLN A 123 12.08 9.81 16.28
C GLN A 123 11.43 9.14 15.06
N HIS A 124 10.70 8.05 15.27
CA HIS A 124 10.00 7.26 14.25
C HIS A 124 8.49 7.41 14.36
N LEU A 125 8.03 8.47 15.01
CA LEU A 125 6.62 8.81 15.17
C LEU A 125 6.30 10.01 14.31
N THR A 126 5.38 9.84 13.37
CA THR A 126 4.83 10.93 12.57
C THR A 126 3.49 11.39 13.14
N ARG A 127 2.83 12.33 12.46
CA ARG A 127 1.46 12.74 12.80
C ARG A 127 0.45 11.60 12.62
N ARG A 128 0.70 10.67 11.69
CA ARG A 128 -0.26 9.63 11.28
C ARG A 128 0.10 8.24 11.78
N GLU A 129 1.37 7.97 12.03
CA GLU A 129 1.85 6.60 12.20
C GLU A 129 3.11 6.50 13.06
N ALA A 130 3.30 5.33 13.66
CA ALA A 130 4.51 4.92 14.37
C ALA A 130 5.24 3.85 13.55
N GLN A 131 6.43 4.18 13.06
CA GLN A 131 7.31 3.29 12.28
C GLN A 131 8.27 2.49 13.17
N MET A 132 8.30 2.80 14.46
CA MET A 132 9.03 2.01 15.45
C MET A 132 8.33 2.07 16.80
N ILE A 133 8.25 0.91 17.44
CA ILE A 133 7.71 0.75 18.79
C ILE A 133 8.76 0.13 19.70
N ARG A 134 8.74 0.53 20.97
CA ARG A 134 9.44 -0.15 22.06
C ARG A 134 8.42 -0.91 22.88
N VAL A 135 8.73 -2.16 23.21
CA VAL A 135 7.85 -3.04 23.99
C VAL A 135 8.66 -3.75 25.05
N ARG A 136 8.06 -3.93 26.23
CA ARG A 136 8.61 -4.73 27.32
C ARG A 136 7.65 -5.85 27.71
N PHE A 137 8.10 -7.09 27.72
CA PHE A 137 7.28 -8.23 28.14
C PHE A 137 8.08 -9.23 29.00
N PRO A 138 7.41 -10.08 29.80
CA PRO A 138 8.08 -11.03 30.69
C PRO A 138 9.06 -11.95 29.96
N SER A 139 10.23 -12.20 30.57
CA SER A 139 11.31 -12.98 29.95
C SER A 139 11.38 -14.45 30.34
N ASN A 140 10.39 -14.96 31.07
CA ASN A 140 10.39 -16.33 31.57
C ASN A 140 11.74 -16.73 32.23
N SER A 141 12.26 -15.86 33.09
CA SER A 141 13.55 -16.03 33.80
C SER A 141 14.80 -16.04 32.91
N ARG A 142 14.71 -15.56 31.66
CA ARG A 142 15.86 -15.50 30.75
C ARG A 142 16.68 -14.22 30.88
N THR A 143 16.15 -13.19 31.55
CA THR A 143 16.89 -11.95 31.83
C THR A 143 16.91 -11.64 33.32
N ARG A 144 17.98 -10.99 33.80
CA ARG A 144 18.11 -10.57 35.21
C ARG A 144 16.94 -9.71 35.69
N SER A 145 16.42 -8.84 34.83
CA SER A 145 15.31 -7.95 35.19
C SER A 145 13.94 -8.63 35.16
N GLY A 146 13.84 -9.87 34.65
CA GLY A 146 12.57 -10.58 34.45
C GLY A 146 11.79 -10.13 33.20
N PHE A 147 12.38 -9.26 32.38
CA PHE A 147 11.73 -8.75 31.16
C PHE A 147 12.68 -8.68 29.96
N TRP A 148 12.11 -8.88 28.78
CA TRP A 148 12.71 -8.48 27.51
C TRP A 148 12.40 -7.01 27.26
N ASP A 149 13.41 -6.22 26.87
CA ASP A 149 13.24 -4.85 26.40
C ASP A 149 13.65 -4.80 24.92
N ILE A 150 12.67 -4.59 24.05
CA ILE A 150 12.87 -4.67 22.61
C ILE A 150 12.39 -3.40 21.89
N VAL A 151 12.94 -3.18 20.69
CA VAL A 151 12.35 -2.28 19.70
C VAL A 151 12.04 -3.04 18.42
N ILE A 152 10.92 -2.69 17.80
CA ILE A 152 10.48 -3.23 16.52
C ILE A 152 10.43 -2.09 15.52
N TYR A 153 11.24 -2.20 14.47
CA TYR A 153 11.19 -1.34 13.31
C TYR A 153 10.21 -1.90 12.28
N CYS A 154 9.20 -1.09 11.97
CA CYS A 154 8.08 -1.43 11.09
C CYS A 154 7.77 -0.24 10.18
N PRO A 155 8.67 0.10 9.23
CA PRO A 155 8.46 1.26 8.34
C PRO A 155 7.24 1.07 7.42
N ASN A 156 6.81 -0.17 7.23
CA ASN A 156 5.56 -0.50 6.56
C ASN A 156 4.91 -1.71 7.25
N ALA A 157 4.01 -1.43 8.20
CA ALA A 157 3.36 -2.45 9.01
C ALA A 157 2.34 -3.29 8.20
N SER A 158 1.79 -2.72 7.12
CA SER A 158 0.72 -3.34 6.34
C SER A 158 1.22 -4.38 5.33
N SER A 159 2.49 -4.34 4.91
CA SER A 159 2.97 -5.27 3.88
C SER A 159 4.43 -5.69 4.01
N SER A 160 5.26 -4.98 4.78
CA SER A 160 6.69 -5.30 4.88
C SER A 160 7.00 -6.21 6.06
N LEU A 161 8.18 -6.81 5.98
CA LEU A 161 8.80 -7.49 7.11
C LEU A 161 9.22 -6.48 8.18
N MET A 162 9.05 -6.87 9.43
CA MET A 162 9.42 -6.08 10.61
C MET A 162 10.72 -6.62 11.20
N HIS A 163 11.50 -5.75 11.83
CA HIS A 163 12.79 -6.11 12.41
C HIS A 163 12.84 -5.77 13.89
N THR A 164 13.18 -6.76 14.71
CA THR A 164 13.28 -6.61 16.16
C THR A 164 14.72 -6.51 16.61
N TYR A 165 14.98 -5.67 17.61
CA TYR A 165 16.27 -5.56 18.30
C TYR A 165 16.07 -5.69 19.81
N VAL A 166 16.87 -6.53 20.45
CA VAL A 166 16.97 -6.61 21.91
C VAL A 166 17.87 -5.49 22.41
N LEU A 167 17.36 -4.72 23.38
CA LEU A 167 18.04 -3.58 23.97
C LEU A 167 18.84 -3.92 25.23
N ASN A 168 18.41 -4.94 25.99
CA ASN A 168 18.99 -5.37 27.26
C ASN A 168 19.72 -6.71 27.13
N PHE A 169 20.54 -6.84 26.09
CA PHE A 169 21.26 -8.08 25.78
C PHE A 169 22.23 -8.51 26.89
N ASP A 170 22.83 -7.54 27.57
CA ASP A 170 23.73 -7.74 28.72
C ASP A 170 23.02 -8.28 29.97
N GLU A 171 21.68 -8.27 30.00
CA GLU A 171 20.87 -8.86 31.07
C GLU A 171 20.53 -10.32 30.83
N ILE A 172 20.83 -10.90 29.66
CA ILE A 172 20.49 -12.28 29.34
C ILE A 172 21.28 -13.24 30.24
N THR A 173 20.56 -14.14 30.89
CA THR A 173 21.10 -15.17 31.81
C THR A 173 20.95 -16.58 31.26
N GLN A 174 20.03 -16.79 30.32
CA GLN A 174 19.80 -18.07 29.66
C GLN A 174 19.70 -17.85 28.16
N HIS A 175 20.28 -18.76 27.37
CA HIS A 175 20.23 -18.68 25.92
C HIS A 175 18.78 -18.80 25.41
N PRO A 176 18.25 -17.80 24.69
CA PRO A 176 16.93 -17.92 24.08
C PRO A 176 16.99 -18.91 22.91
N GLY A 177 15.85 -19.54 22.58
CA GLY A 177 15.70 -20.45 21.43
C GLY A 177 15.90 -19.81 20.04
N VAL A 178 16.37 -18.57 19.98
CA VAL A 178 16.54 -17.78 18.77
C VAL A 178 17.92 -17.13 18.72
N SER A 179 18.49 -17.07 17.52
CA SER A 179 19.75 -16.37 17.30
C SER A 179 19.57 -14.85 17.38
N LEU A 180 20.43 -14.22 18.18
CA LEU A 180 20.54 -12.78 18.34
C LEU A 180 21.85 -12.31 17.71
N TYR A 181 21.77 -11.49 16.66
CA TYR A 181 22.93 -11.10 15.88
C TYR A 181 23.36 -9.66 16.16
N PRO A 182 24.65 -9.40 16.40
CA PRO A 182 25.16 -8.04 16.51
C PRO A 182 25.11 -7.30 15.16
N ASN A 183 25.14 -8.02 14.04
CA ASN A 183 24.88 -7.51 12.70
C ASN A 183 23.95 -8.50 11.98
N PRO A 184 22.84 -8.07 11.38
CA PRO A 184 21.96 -8.95 10.64
C PRO A 184 22.73 -9.70 9.53
N PRO A 185 22.45 -10.98 9.28
CA PRO A 185 23.11 -11.70 8.20
C PRO A 185 22.79 -11.05 6.84
N SER A 186 23.82 -10.88 5.99
CA SER A 186 23.74 -10.19 4.68
C SER A 186 23.00 -11.02 3.63
N VAL A 187 21.70 -11.19 3.81
CA VAL A 187 20.78 -11.85 2.90
C VAL A 187 19.55 -10.96 2.75
N GLY A 188 18.81 -11.05 1.63
CA GLY A 188 17.56 -10.27 1.42
C GLY A 188 16.53 -10.42 2.55
N TYR A 189 16.69 -11.46 3.37
CA TYR A 189 16.00 -11.73 4.62
C TYR A 189 16.15 -10.64 5.71
N ALA A 190 17.25 -9.89 5.75
CA ALA A 190 17.47 -8.76 6.65
C ALA A 190 17.39 -7.40 5.93
N ALA A 191 16.85 -7.36 4.70
CA ALA A 191 16.73 -6.13 3.94
C ALA A 191 15.87 -5.09 4.68
N GLY A 192 16.44 -3.93 4.98
CA GLY A 192 15.80 -2.89 5.78
C GLY A 192 16.13 -2.93 7.27
N ALA A 193 16.87 -3.94 7.74
CA ALA A 193 17.47 -3.93 9.07
C ALA A 193 18.63 -2.92 9.12
N GLY A 194 18.72 -2.17 10.22
CA GLY A 194 19.90 -1.39 10.54
C GLY A 194 21.08 -2.32 10.79
N ASN A 195 22.17 -2.09 10.05
CA ASN A 195 23.38 -2.90 9.98
C ASN A 195 24.12 -2.98 11.34
N GLY A 196 23.54 -3.70 12.28
CA GLY A 196 23.98 -3.81 13.67
C GLY A 196 23.67 -2.62 14.58
N THR A 197 22.91 -1.66 14.07
CA THR A 197 22.36 -0.54 14.85
C THR A 197 20.85 -0.48 14.70
N ILE A 198 20.20 0.12 15.68
CA ILE A 198 18.76 0.40 15.60
C ILE A 198 18.57 1.48 14.52
N PRO A 199 17.73 1.24 13.49
CA PRO A 199 17.48 2.19 12.41
C PRO A 199 17.21 3.62 12.91
N GLY A 200 17.85 4.60 12.26
CA GLY A 200 17.78 6.00 12.66
C GLY A 200 18.62 6.37 13.89
N SER A 201 19.46 5.48 14.40
CA SER A 201 20.35 5.77 15.53
C SER A 201 21.72 5.09 15.39
N ASN A 202 22.70 5.57 16.18
CA ASN A 202 23.99 4.91 16.36
C ASN A 202 23.97 3.88 17.49
N ARG A 203 22.81 3.65 18.12
CA ARG A 203 22.70 2.71 19.23
C ARG A 203 22.80 1.28 18.69
N ARG A 204 23.73 0.51 19.25
CA ARG A 204 23.84 -0.94 19.03
C ARG A 204 22.59 -1.64 19.56
N GLY A 205 22.13 -2.64 18.83
CA GLY A 205 21.06 -3.53 19.24
C GLY A 205 21.30 -4.90 18.65
N HIS A 206 20.88 -5.95 19.35
CA HIS A 206 21.02 -7.32 18.85
C HIS A 206 19.78 -7.68 18.05
N TRP A 207 19.94 -7.82 16.74
CA TRP A 207 18.86 -8.13 15.83
C TRP A 207 18.36 -9.57 16.07
N VAL A 208 17.04 -9.73 16.21
CA VAL A 208 16.41 -11.03 16.48
C VAL A 208 16.12 -11.73 15.16
N CYS A 209 16.61 -12.96 15.01
CA CYS A 209 16.20 -13.81 13.90
C CYS A 209 14.72 -14.15 14.01
N HIS A 210 13.91 -13.74 13.03
CA HIS A 210 12.46 -13.95 13.08
C HIS A 210 11.99 -15.17 12.28
N GLY A 211 12.90 -16.01 11.77
CA GLY A 211 12.58 -17.07 10.81
C GLY A 211 11.80 -16.57 9.58
N GLN A 212 11.23 -17.50 8.82
CA GLN A 212 10.40 -17.21 7.64
C GLN A 212 8.96 -16.80 8.03
N ILE A 213 8.82 -15.72 8.82
CA ILE A 213 7.52 -15.25 9.31
C ILE A 213 6.69 -14.49 8.25
N LEU A 214 7.34 -13.90 7.23
CA LEU A 214 6.68 -13.04 6.25
C LEU A 214 5.49 -13.71 5.51
N PRO A 215 5.58 -14.97 5.04
CA PRO A 215 4.44 -15.66 4.43
C PRO A 215 3.22 -15.76 5.36
N HIS A 216 3.44 -15.99 6.65
CA HIS A 216 2.37 -16.05 7.65
C HIS A 216 1.72 -14.69 7.87
N LEU A 217 2.52 -13.62 7.94
CA LEU A 217 1.99 -12.25 8.04
C LEU A 217 1.14 -11.90 6.81
N ASN A 218 1.54 -12.33 5.62
CA ASN A 218 0.82 -12.07 4.39
C ASN A 218 -0.55 -12.77 4.32
N GLN A 219 -0.74 -13.88 5.03
CA GLN A 219 -2.06 -14.52 5.15
C GLN A 219 -3.05 -13.70 5.99
N LEU A 220 -2.56 -12.80 6.86
CA LEU A 220 -3.39 -11.89 7.66
C LEU A 220 -3.87 -10.67 6.85
N GLY A 221 -3.51 -10.59 5.56
CA GLY A 221 -3.83 -9.46 4.70
C GLY A 221 -2.99 -8.22 5.04
N ASN A 222 -3.62 -7.04 4.91
CA ASN A 222 -2.95 -5.75 4.99
C ASN A 222 -3.30 -4.96 6.28
N ASP A 223 -3.96 -5.57 7.27
CA ASP A 223 -4.26 -4.88 8.52
C ASP A 223 -2.99 -4.74 9.38
N PRO A 224 -2.49 -3.50 9.61
CA PRO A 224 -1.27 -3.29 10.39
C PRO A 224 -1.39 -3.77 11.84
N ILE A 225 -2.59 -3.76 12.42
CA ILE A 225 -2.78 -4.20 13.82
C ILE A 225 -2.68 -5.72 13.91
N ALA A 226 -3.43 -6.46 13.08
CA ALA A 226 -3.32 -7.92 13.02
C ALA A 226 -1.88 -8.39 12.76
N ARG A 227 -1.19 -7.79 11.78
CA ARG A 227 0.18 -8.17 11.43
C ARG A 227 1.18 -7.89 12.55
N VAL A 228 1.14 -6.70 13.15
CA VAL A 228 2.07 -6.32 14.23
C VAL A 228 1.80 -7.14 15.49
N GLY A 229 0.53 -7.40 15.83
CA GLY A 229 0.17 -8.27 16.94
C GLY A 229 0.70 -9.68 16.77
N ALA A 230 0.48 -10.29 15.59
CA ALA A 230 1.02 -11.61 15.26
C ALA A 230 2.56 -11.65 15.32
N TYR A 231 3.22 -10.62 14.80
CA TYR A 231 4.68 -10.53 14.85
C TYR A 231 5.21 -10.38 16.29
N LEU A 232 4.56 -9.57 17.13
CA LEU A 232 4.92 -9.45 18.54
C LEU A 232 4.78 -10.78 19.29
N ASN A 233 3.68 -11.49 19.07
CA ASN A 233 3.46 -12.81 19.67
C ASN A 233 4.56 -13.80 19.25
N HIS A 234 4.89 -13.82 17.95
CA HIS A 234 5.97 -14.63 17.41
C HIS A 234 7.33 -14.34 18.07
N ILE A 235 7.70 -13.07 18.16
CA ILE A 235 8.96 -12.65 18.80
C ILE A 235 8.98 -12.99 20.30
N GLN A 236 7.86 -12.79 20.99
CA GLN A 236 7.74 -13.17 22.41
C GLN A 236 7.93 -14.68 22.60
N ASN A 237 7.36 -15.50 21.73
CA ASN A 237 7.56 -16.95 21.77
C ASN A 237 9.02 -17.32 21.51
N LEU A 238 9.64 -16.77 20.45
CA LEU A 238 11.03 -17.04 20.12
C LEU A 238 12.02 -16.66 21.24
N LEU A 239 11.78 -15.52 21.91
CA LEU A 239 12.65 -15.07 22.99
C LEU A 239 12.42 -15.84 24.30
N ASN A 240 11.24 -16.43 24.50
CA ASN A 240 10.92 -17.19 25.72
C ASN A 240 11.08 -18.71 25.60
N GLN A 241 11.27 -19.24 24.39
CA GLN A 241 11.63 -20.63 24.11
C GLN A 241 13.00 -21.02 24.62
#